data_AF-A0A0H2MFL6-F1
#
_entry.id   AF-A0A0H2MFL6-F1
#
_cell.length_a   1.000
_cell.length_b   1.000
_cell.length_c   1.000
_cell.angle_alpha   90.00
_cell.angle_beta   90.00
_cell.angle_gamma   90.00
#
_symmetry.space_group_name_H-M   'P 1'
#
loop_
_entity.id
_entity.type
_entity.pdbx_description
1 polymer ?
#
loop_
_entity_poly.entity_id
_entity_poly.type
_entity_poly.pdbx_seq_one_letter_code
_entity_poly.pdbx_strand_id
1 'polypeptide(L)'
;MGTTHFFLNGKGGVGTSYAASILAQHYIARNKRVLCVSTEPCGGNLRRYEAFNTKWFDIYCEDSSNPKSIDNLFKQILQMDDDAEVIVDCGSTSYLSICQALKAKGFLDEAQSFGKRILLHSIIIGGPSCVETLNSYKSLFLTVGRLFG
;
A
#
# COMPACT_ATOMS: atom_id res chain seq x y z
N MET A 1 2.12 -18.82 -1.32
CA MET A 1 2.70 -17.58 -1.83
C MET A 1 1.87 -16.44 -1.29
N GLY A 2 2.46 -15.61 -0.44
CA GLY A 2 1.87 -14.42 0.15
C GLY A 2 1.82 -13.28 -0.86
N THR A 3 0.96 -12.32 -0.58
CA THR A 3 0.66 -11.21 -1.48
C THR A 3 0.85 -9.89 -0.74
N THR A 4 1.42 -8.92 -1.44
CA THR A 4 1.45 -7.53 -0.97
C THR A 4 0.30 -6.76 -1.58
N HIS A 5 -0.55 -6.19 -0.73
CA HIS A 5 -1.74 -5.44 -1.08
C HIS A 5 -1.53 -3.96 -0.77
N PHE A 6 -1.47 -3.10 -1.79
CA PHE A 6 -1.48 -1.65 -1.62
C PHE A 6 -2.90 -1.11 -1.78
N PHE A 7 -3.38 -0.32 -0.82
CA PHE A 7 -4.69 0.33 -0.88
C PHE A 7 -4.53 1.82 -1.19
N LEU A 8 -4.91 2.21 -2.41
CA LEU A 8 -4.55 3.48 -3.05
C LEU A 8 -5.79 4.23 -3.55
N ASN A 9 -6.02 5.44 -3.04
CA ASN A 9 -6.93 6.39 -3.67
C ASN A 9 -6.58 7.82 -3.23
N GLY A 10 -6.56 8.78 -4.16
CA GLY A 10 -6.29 10.19 -3.83
C GLY A 10 -7.44 10.85 -3.07
N LYS A 11 -8.65 10.28 -3.11
CA LYS A 11 -9.80 10.79 -2.36
C LYS A 11 -9.87 10.16 -0.97
N GLY A 12 -9.80 11.01 0.05
CA GLY A 12 -10.02 10.61 1.45
C GLY A 12 -11.47 10.24 1.74
N GLY A 13 -11.66 9.34 2.70
CA GLY A 13 -12.99 8.93 3.20
C GLY A 13 -13.72 7.89 2.34
N VAL A 14 -13.04 7.26 1.37
CA VAL A 14 -13.66 6.29 0.44
C VAL A 14 -13.64 4.85 0.95
N GLY A 15 -13.04 4.61 2.11
CA GLY A 15 -13.00 3.30 2.75
C GLY A 15 -11.73 2.47 2.50
N THR A 16 -10.63 3.06 2.01
CA THR A 16 -9.36 2.34 1.78
C THR A 16 -8.82 1.68 3.05
N SER A 17 -8.67 2.46 4.13
CA SER A 17 -8.23 1.92 5.43
C SER A 17 -9.20 0.88 6.00
N TYR A 18 -10.51 1.03 5.73
CA TYR A 18 -11.50 0.05 6.15
C TYR A 18 -11.30 -1.28 5.42
N ALA A 19 -11.20 -1.26 4.09
CA ALA A 19 -10.94 -2.46 3.30
C ALA A 19 -9.60 -3.13 3.69
N ALA A 20 -8.55 -2.33 3.90
CA ALA A 20 -7.26 -2.82 4.39
C ALA A 20 -7.39 -3.53 5.76
N SER A 21 -8.16 -2.94 6.69
CA SER A 21 -8.38 -3.53 8.02
C SER A 21 -9.17 -4.84 7.97
N ILE A 22 -10.14 -4.96 7.06
CA ILE A 22 -10.93 -6.19 6.89
C ILE A 22 -10.05 -7.31 6.31
N LEU A 23 -9.20 -6.98 5.34
CA LEU A 23 -8.25 -7.95 4.78
C LEU A 23 -7.20 -8.39 5.80
N ALA A 24 -6.73 -7.48 6.65
CA ALA A 24 -5.81 -7.81 7.74
C ALA A 24 -6.45 -8.79 8.72
N GLN A 25 -7.66 -8.49 9.19
CA GLN A 25 -8.43 -9.37 10.08
C GLN A 25 -8.64 -10.75 9.46
N HIS A 26 -8.96 -10.80 8.17
CA HIS A 26 -9.19 -12.04 7.45
C HIS A 26 -7.96 -12.97 7.46
N TYR A 27 -6.79 -12.43 7.18
CA TYR A 27 -5.55 -13.22 7.16
C TYR A 27 -5.09 -13.59 8.57
N ILE A 28 -5.19 -12.67 9.53
CA ILE A 28 -4.87 -12.94 10.95
C ILE A 28 -5.77 -14.06 11.49
N ALA A 29 -7.08 -14.01 11.23
CA ALA A 29 -8.04 -15.03 11.67
C ALA A 29 -7.77 -16.43 11.08
N ARG A 30 -6.97 -16.50 10.01
CA ARG A 30 -6.53 -17.76 9.38
C ARG A 30 -5.10 -18.15 9.76
N ASN A 31 -4.55 -17.54 10.81
CA ASN A 31 -3.20 -17.78 11.29
C ASN A 31 -2.13 -17.56 10.19
N LYS A 32 -2.39 -16.64 9.26
CA LYS A 32 -1.36 -16.21 8.30
C LYS A 32 -0.42 -15.22 8.96
N ARG A 33 0.83 -15.23 8.53
CA ARG A 33 1.78 -14.18 8.88
C ARG A 33 1.39 -12.91 8.12
N VAL A 34 1.07 -11.85 8.85
CA VAL A 34 0.62 -10.57 8.26
C VAL A 34 1.54 -9.44 8.71
N LEU A 35 2.00 -8.63 7.76
CA LEU A 35 2.64 -7.34 8.03
C LEU A 35 1.66 -6.22 7.64
N CYS A 36 1.17 -5.49 8.63
CA CYS A 36 0.40 -4.27 8.39
C CYS A 36 1.35 -3.07 8.32
N VAL A 37 1.19 -2.25 7.28
CA VAL A 37 1.95 -1.04 7.02
C VAL A 37 0.99 0.12 6.85
N SER A 38 1.35 1.27 7.41
CA SER A 38 0.73 2.56 7.11
C SER A 38 1.77 3.53 6.59
N THR A 39 1.40 4.28 5.56
CA THR A 39 2.21 5.37 5.03
C THR A 39 1.58 6.74 5.25
N GLU A 40 0.45 6.80 5.98
CA GLU A 40 -0.15 8.07 6.36
C GLU A 40 0.66 8.77 7.44
N PRO A 41 0.68 10.12 7.44
CA PRO A 41 1.22 10.89 8.56
C PRO A 41 0.66 10.39 9.90
N CYS A 42 1.51 10.40 10.93
CA CYS A 42 1.17 9.93 12.28
C CYS A 42 0.75 8.45 12.39
N GLY A 43 0.94 7.61 11.36
CA GLY A 43 0.68 6.17 11.43
C GLY A 43 -0.69 5.72 10.92
N GLY A 44 -1.58 6.64 10.54
CA GLY A 44 -2.87 6.31 9.91
C GLY A 44 -3.83 5.49 10.77
N ASN A 45 -4.92 5.02 10.14
CA ASN A 45 -6.02 4.34 10.84
C ASN A 45 -5.65 2.94 11.35
N LEU A 46 -4.86 2.17 10.58
CA LEU A 46 -4.51 0.80 10.97
C LEU A 46 -3.72 0.71 12.29
N ARG A 47 -2.96 1.76 12.65
CA ARG A 47 -2.21 1.80 13.90
C ARG A 47 -3.09 1.88 15.15
N ARG A 48 -4.36 2.28 14.99
CA ARG A 48 -5.34 2.33 16.10
C ARG A 48 -5.79 0.94 16.55
N TYR A 49 -5.53 -0.09 15.75
CA TYR A 49 -5.75 -1.48 16.13
C TYR A 49 -4.42 -2.08 16.61
N GLU A 50 -4.24 -2.19 17.92
CA GLU A 50 -3.02 -2.75 18.51
C GLU A 50 -2.71 -4.16 17.97
N ALA A 51 -3.76 -4.96 17.73
CA ALA A 51 -3.66 -6.30 17.18
C ALA A 51 -2.98 -6.38 15.80
N PHE A 52 -2.94 -5.29 15.03
CA PHE A 52 -2.28 -5.27 13.72
C PHE A 52 -0.77 -5.03 13.81
N ASN A 53 -0.27 -4.55 14.95
CA ASN A 53 1.15 -4.19 15.13
C ASN A 53 1.69 -3.37 13.94
N THR A 54 0.89 -2.39 13.50
CA THR A 54 1.13 -1.67 12.23
C THR A 54 2.45 -0.92 12.25
N LYS A 55 3.31 -1.20 11.26
CA LYS A 55 4.53 -0.41 11.03
C LYS A 55 4.21 0.86 10.27
N TRP A 56 4.79 1.97 10.70
CA TRP A 56 4.62 3.25 10.03
C TRP A 56 5.89 3.65 9.28
N PHE A 57 5.73 3.99 8.01
CA PHE A 57 6.77 4.52 7.14
C PHE A 57 6.46 5.98 6.78
N ASP A 58 7.45 6.84 6.94
CA ASP A 58 7.37 8.24 6.58
C ASP A 58 7.84 8.42 5.15
N ILE A 59 6.88 8.41 4.22
CA ILE A 59 7.18 8.43 2.79
C ILE A 59 7.55 9.83 2.28
N TYR A 60 7.43 10.86 3.11
CA TYR A 60 7.87 12.21 2.78
C TYR A 60 9.32 12.46 3.24
N CYS A 61 9.92 11.52 3.97
CA CYS A 61 11.31 11.64 4.37
C CYS A 61 12.24 11.42 3.16
N GLU A 62 12.97 12.46 2.78
CA GLU A 62 13.96 12.43 1.70
C GLU A 62 15.28 11.76 2.11
N ASP A 63 15.53 11.63 3.41
CA ASP A 63 16.70 10.93 3.92
C ASP A 63 16.54 9.42 3.72
N SER A 64 17.19 8.90 2.70
CA SER A 64 17.21 7.46 2.37
C SER A 64 17.78 6.59 3.50
N SER A 65 18.58 7.15 4.42
CA SER A 65 19.12 6.44 5.58
C SER A 65 18.09 6.25 6.69
N ASN A 66 16.98 7.01 6.66
CA ASN A 66 15.90 6.87 7.63
C ASN A 66 15.27 5.48 7.51
N PRO A 67 15.21 4.67 8.59
CA PRO A 67 14.63 3.32 8.56
C PRO A 67 13.15 3.30 8.17
N LYS A 68 12.46 4.45 8.21
CA LYS A 68 11.07 4.64 7.81
C LYS A 68 10.91 5.21 6.40
N SER A 69 11.99 5.40 5.66
CA SER A 69 11.93 5.88 4.27
C SER A 69 11.18 4.90 3.37
N ILE A 70 10.68 5.40 2.26
CA ILE A 70 10.00 4.57 1.25
C ILE A 70 10.92 3.47 0.67
N ASP A 71 12.23 3.73 0.60
CA ASP A 71 13.22 2.73 0.20
C ASP A 71 13.26 1.56 1.17
N ASN A 72 13.22 1.84 2.47
CA ASN A 72 13.21 0.81 3.49
C ASN A 72 11.87 0.08 3.58
N LEU A 73 10.75 0.73 3.22
CA LEU A 73 9.47 0.04 3.00
C LEU A 73 9.61 -1.01 1.89
N PHE A 74 10.11 -0.61 0.73
CA PHE A 74 10.27 -1.50 -0.43
C PHE A 74 11.22 -2.66 -0.13
N LYS A 75 12.39 -2.38 0.47
CA LYS A 75 13.32 -3.42 0.93
C LYS A 75 12.65 -4.39 1.91
N GLN A 76 11.87 -3.88 2.87
CA GLN A 76 11.17 -4.74 3.82
C GLN A 76 10.17 -5.66 3.12
N ILE A 77 9.42 -5.17 2.12
CA ILE A 77 8.48 -5.99 1.34
C ILE A 77 9.24 -7.10 0.59
N LEU A 78 10.36 -6.78 -0.05
CA LEU A 78 11.16 -7.76 -0.81
C LEU A 78 11.76 -8.84 0.11
N GLN A 79 12.13 -8.48 1.34
CA GLN A 79 12.72 -9.38 2.33
C GLN A 79 11.72 -10.20 3.14
N MET A 80 10.41 -9.95 2.98
CA MET A 80 9.39 -10.76 3.66
C MET A 80 9.43 -12.21 3.17
N ASP A 81 9.03 -13.14 4.03
CA ASP A 81 8.89 -14.55 3.66
C ASP A 81 7.85 -14.73 2.54
N ASP A 82 8.04 -15.74 1.70
CA ASP A 82 7.19 -15.99 0.52
C ASP A 82 5.76 -16.40 0.86
N ASP A 83 5.42 -16.67 2.12
CA ASP A 83 4.08 -17.01 2.59
C ASP A 83 3.42 -15.88 3.41
N ALA A 84 4.12 -14.76 3.60
CA ALA A 84 3.64 -13.64 4.37
C ALA A 84 2.75 -12.70 3.54
N GLU A 85 1.63 -12.30 4.12
CA GLU A 85 0.73 -11.31 3.56
C GLU A 85 1.16 -9.91 4.02
N VAL A 86 1.24 -8.96 3.10
CA VAL A 86 1.60 -7.57 3.43
C VAL A 86 0.45 -6.66 3.04
N ILE A 87 0.04 -5.79 3.94
CA ILE A 87 -1.08 -4.87 3.75
C ILE A 87 -0.57 -3.46 3.95
N VAL A 88 -0.55 -2.67 2.88
CA VAL A 88 -0.07 -1.29 2.86
C VAL A 88 -1.27 -0.35 2.73
N ASP A 89 -1.65 0.30 3.83
CA ASP A 89 -2.63 1.39 3.83
C ASP A 89 -1.94 2.69 3.42
N CYS A 90 -2.14 3.09 2.16
CA CYS A 90 -1.41 4.21 1.59
C CYS A 90 -2.06 5.55 1.85
N GLY A 91 -3.20 5.63 2.53
CA GLY A 91 -3.89 6.90 2.77
C GLY A 91 -4.24 7.73 1.55
N SER A 92 -4.97 8.82 1.75
CA SER A 92 -5.24 9.75 0.64
C SER A 92 -4.12 10.75 0.42
N THR A 93 -3.48 11.21 1.50
CA THR A 93 -2.41 12.23 1.40
C THR A 93 -1.14 11.65 0.77
N SER A 94 -0.86 10.38 1.04
CA SER A 94 0.33 9.66 0.60
C SER A 94 0.20 9.00 -0.78
N TYR A 95 -1.01 9.00 -1.36
CA TYR A 95 -1.34 8.35 -2.63
C TYR A 95 -0.39 8.73 -3.78
N LEU A 96 -0.19 10.02 -4.05
CA LEU A 96 0.63 10.47 -5.19
C LEU A 96 2.11 10.11 -5.00
N SER A 97 2.64 10.31 -3.80
CA SER A 97 4.04 9.99 -3.47
C SER A 97 4.32 8.49 -3.63
N ILE A 98 3.41 7.62 -3.18
CA ILE A 98 3.53 6.17 -3.40
C ILE A 98 3.50 5.84 -4.89
N CYS A 99 2.54 6.38 -5.65
CA CYS A 99 2.43 6.10 -7.09
C CYS A 99 3.70 6.51 -7.85
N GLN A 100 4.24 7.69 -7.54
CA GLN A 100 5.48 8.18 -8.15
C GLN A 100 6.66 7.30 -7.77
N ALA A 101 6.79 6.89 -6.50
CA ALA A 101 7.88 6.03 -6.06
C ALA A 101 7.82 4.63 -6.67
N LEU A 102 6.63 4.02 -6.75
CA LEU A 102 6.43 2.73 -7.42
C LEU A 102 6.96 2.75 -8.86
N LYS A 103 6.68 3.85 -9.58
CA LYS A 103 7.15 4.05 -10.96
C LYS A 103 8.64 4.39 -11.02
N ALA A 104 9.08 5.42 -10.31
CA ALA A 104 10.43 5.96 -10.41
C ALA A 104 11.49 4.96 -9.96
N LYS A 105 11.17 4.10 -8.98
CA LYS A 105 12.07 3.07 -8.47
C LYS A 105 11.91 1.72 -9.16
N GLY A 106 10.97 1.57 -10.11
CA GLY A 106 10.73 0.28 -10.79
C GLY A 106 10.32 -0.85 -9.85
N PHE A 107 9.67 -0.52 -8.72
CA PHE A 107 9.47 -1.48 -7.62
C PHE A 107 8.60 -2.68 -8.02
N LEU A 108 7.63 -2.50 -8.93
CA LEU A 108 6.76 -3.60 -9.35
C LEU A 108 7.55 -4.66 -10.13
N ASP A 109 8.44 -4.24 -11.02
CA ASP A 109 9.30 -5.15 -11.80
C ASP A 109 10.33 -5.84 -10.91
N GLU A 110 10.93 -5.07 -9.98
CA GLU A 110 11.83 -5.61 -8.97
C GLU A 110 11.12 -6.66 -8.12
N ALA A 111 9.95 -6.35 -7.56
CA ALA A 111 9.16 -7.29 -6.78
C ALA A 111 8.81 -8.56 -7.57
N GLN A 112 8.45 -8.43 -8.85
CA GLN A 112 8.17 -9.56 -9.73
C GLN A 112 9.42 -10.43 -9.94
N SER A 113 10.60 -9.84 -10.11
CA SER A 113 11.87 -10.59 -10.25
C SER A 113 12.24 -11.38 -8.98
N PHE A 114 11.79 -10.91 -7.81
CA PHE A 114 11.89 -11.61 -6.53
C PHE A 114 10.74 -12.61 -6.30
N GLY A 115 9.88 -12.85 -7.30
CA GLY A 115 8.73 -13.75 -7.19
C GLY A 115 7.61 -13.23 -6.29
N LYS A 116 7.64 -11.96 -5.89
CA LYS A 116 6.61 -11.35 -5.04
C LYS A 116 5.38 -10.98 -5.86
N ARG A 117 4.20 -11.32 -5.33
CA ARG A 117 2.93 -10.91 -5.91
C ARG A 117 2.49 -9.58 -5.31
N ILE A 118 2.37 -8.55 -6.15
CA ILE A 118 1.85 -7.23 -5.77
C ILE A 118 0.45 -7.02 -6.35
N LEU A 119 -0.50 -6.58 -5.51
CA LEU A 119 -1.83 -6.18 -5.92
C LEU A 119 -2.09 -4.73 -5.51
N LEU A 120 -2.52 -3.92 -6.47
CA LEU A 120 -2.87 -2.52 -6.25
C LEU A 120 -4.40 -2.38 -6.24
N HIS A 121 -4.95 -1.99 -5.10
CA HIS A 121 -6.38 -1.84 -4.88
C HIS A 121 -6.74 -0.36 -4.93
N SER A 122 -7.72 0.01 -5.76
CA SER A 122 -8.30 1.34 -5.75
C SER A 122 -9.81 1.26 -5.58
N ILE A 123 -10.33 1.86 -4.51
CA ILE A 123 -11.76 1.83 -4.21
C ILE A 123 -12.47 2.91 -5.02
N ILE A 124 -13.54 2.52 -5.70
CA ILE A 124 -14.43 3.43 -6.43
C ILE A 124 -15.78 3.39 -5.73
N ILE A 125 -16.32 4.56 -5.40
CA ILE A 125 -17.62 4.71 -4.75
C ILE A 125 -18.60 5.46 -5.65
N GLY A 126 -19.89 5.22 -5.46
CA GLY A 126 -20.93 6.05 -6.08
C GLY A 126 -21.09 7.41 -5.39
N GLY A 127 -22.05 8.21 -5.86
CA GLY A 127 -22.38 9.49 -5.25
C GLY A 127 -21.38 10.62 -5.56
N PRO A 128 -21.33 11.68 -4.72
CA PRO A 128 -20.64 12.92 -5.04
C PRO A 128 -19.14 12.78 -5.34
N SER A 129 -18.47 11.78 -4.75
CA SER A 129 -17.03 11.55 -4.92
C SER A 129 -16.68 10.51 -5.99
N CYS A 130 -17.65 10.03 -6.77
CA CYS A 130 -17.42 9.04 -7.83
C CYS A 130 -16.36 9.50 -8.84
N VAL A 131 -16.49 10.71 -9.37
CA VAL A 131 -15.56 11.28 -10.36
C VAL A 131 -14.14 11.38 -9.80
N GLU A 132 -13.98 11.81 -8.55
CA GLU A 132 -12.67 11.91 -7.88
C GLU A 132 -12.01 10.52 -7.70
N THR A 133 -12.79 9.51 -7.31
CA THR A 133 -12.27 8.14 -7.17
C THR A 133 -11.91 7.50 -8.51
N LEU A 134 -12.70 7.74 -9.56
CA LEU A 134 -12.39 7.31 -10.93
C LEU A 134 -11.13 7.99 -11.46
N ASN A 135 -10.95 9.28 -11.21
CA ASN A 135 -9.75 10.00 -11.60
C ASN A 135 -8.51 9.48 -10.88
N SER A 136 -8.63 9.15 -9.58
CA SER A 136 -7.56 8.48 -8.83
C SER A 136 -7.21 7.13 -9.47
N TYR A 137 -8.19 6.27 -9.74
CA TYR A 137 -7.97 5.00 -10.42
C TYR A 137 -7.27 5.18 -11.79
N LYS A 138 -7.75 6.12 -12.61
CA LYS A 138 -7.16 6.43 -13.92
C LYS A 138 -5.70 6.90 -13.78
N SER A 139 -5.42 7.76 -12.81
CA SER A 139 -4.06 8.24 -12.53
C SER A 139 -3.14 7.09 -12.11
N LEU A 140 -3.59 6.20 -11.23
CA LEU A 140 -2.86 5.00 -10.84
C LEU A 140 -2.55 4.15 -12.08
N PHE A 141 -3.57 3.80 -12.86
CA PHE A 141 -3.43 2.98 -14.06
C PHE A 141 -2.44 3.60 -15.07
N LEU A 142 -2.49 4.90 -15.32
CA LEU A 142 -1.54 5.55 -16.23
C LEU A 142 -0.11 5.63 -15.68
N THR A 143 0.04 5.64 -14.36
CA THR A 143 1.36 5.74 -13.71
C THR A 143 2.08 4.39 -13.72
N VAL A 144 1.37 3.31 -13.34
CA VAL A 144 1.99 1.99 -13.14
C VAL A 144 1.53 0.93 -14.15
N GLY A 145 0.38 1.09 -14.81
CA GLY A 145 -0.22 0.09 -15.70
C GLY A 145 0.51 -0.10 -17.04
N ARG A 146 1.44 0.79 -17.40
CA ARG A 146 2.31 0.63 -18.58
C ARG A 146 3.42 -0.41 -18.41
N LEU A 147 3.59 -0.98 -17.21
CA LEU A 147 4.60 -2.01 -16.92
C LEU A 147 4.12 -3.44 -17.27
N PHE A 148 2.85 -3.62 -17.64
CA PHE A 148 2.26 -4.92 -17.98
C PHE A 148 1.99 -5.10 -19.49
N GLY A 149 2.73 -4.38 -20.34
CA GLY A 149 2.63 -4.43 -21.80
C GLY A 149 3.84 -5.07 -22.46
#